data_AF-M9RAK7-F1
#
_entry.id   AF-M9RAK7-F1
#
_cell.length_a   1.000
_cell.length_b   1.000
_cell.length_c   1.000
_cell.angle_alpha   90.00
_cell.angle_beta   90.00
_cell.angle_gamma   90.00
#
_symmetry.space_group_name_H-M   'P 1'
#
loop_
_entity.id
_entity.type
_entity.pdbx_description
1 polymer ?
#
loop_
_entity_poly.entity_id
_entity_poly.type
_entity_poly.pdbx_seq_one_letter_code
_entity_poly.pdbx_strand_id
1 'polypeptide(L)'
;MEKTFDWFAARGVTLRKSGSEREYAGAVDGIDGIELVLLSAGEVPRELDTGRIQLGVTGSDLVREKLSSWDQRVVEVVKMGFGGADLVIAVPQAWIDVDSLDDLDAVAAAFRAHHGFRLRIATKYHRLVREFMREHGVADYQLVDSQGATEGTIRNETAEAVADITSTGETLRANGLKILGDGMIHASQATLFRARRRNWTQAQRDTFKALETKLGT
;
A
#
# COMPACT_ATOMS: atom_id res chain seq x y z
N MET A 1 10.19 9.65 4.57
CA MET A 1 10.15 10.88 5.39
C MET A 1 10.91 12.00 4.69
N GLU A 2 12.23 11.88 4.47
CA GLU A 2 13.04 12.90 3.79
C GLU A 2 12.45 13.34 2.44
N LYS A 3 12.21 12.40 1.51
CA LYS A 3 11.54 12.71 0.22
C LYS A 3 10.18 13.42 0.37
N THR A 4 9.43 13.14 1.44
CA THR A 4 8.17 13.83 1.73
C THR A 4 8.44 15.28 2.12
N PHE A 5 9.43 15.52 2.97
CA PHE A 5 9.80 16.87 3.41
C PHE A 5 10.32 17.69 2.23
N ASP A 6 11.19 17.13 1.40
CA ASP A 6 11.69 17.78 0.20
C ASP A 6 10.57 18.14 -0.77
N TRP A 7 9.59 17.23 -0.93
CA TRP A 7 8.45 17.44 -1.81
C TRP A 7 7.58 18.63 -1.36
N PHE A 8 7.35 18.79 -0.05
CA PHE A 8 6.66 19.95 0.50
C PHE A 8 7.51 21.22 0.43
N ALA A 9 8.81 21.11 0.72
CA ALA A 9 9.75 22.25 0.71
C ALA A 9 9.84 22.88 -0.68
N ALA A 10 9.87 22.06 -1.74
CA ALA A 10 9.81 22.51 -3.13
C ALA A 10 8.53 23.29 -3.49
N ARG A 11 7.50 23.23 -2.62
CA ARG A 11 6.20 23.91 -2.75
C ARG A 11 6.02 25.01 -1.70
N GLY A 12 7.11 25.44 -1.05
CA GLY A 12 7.09 26.53 -0.07
C GLY A 12 6.34 26.18 1.22
N VAL A 13 6.34 24.90 1.61
CA VAL A 13 5.89 24.40 2.91
C VAL A 13 7.05 23.61 3.53
N THR A 14 7.66 24.10 4.59
CA THR A 14 8.82 23.43 5.20
C THR A 14 8.35 22.61 6.40
N LEU A 15 8.68 21.31 6.39
CA LEU A 15 8.40 20.40 7.50
C LEU A 15 9.68 20.17 8.31
N ARG A 16 9.62 20.30 9.65
CA ARG A 16 10.76 20.07 10.54
C ARG A 16 10.36 19.19 11.72
N LYS A 17 11.27 18.33 12.17
CA LYS A 17 11.11 17.62 13.45
C LYS A 17 11.28 18.63 14.60
N SER A 18 10.50 18.51 15.69
CA SER A 18 10.84 19.24 16.91
C SER A 18 12.11 18.64 17.52
N GLY A 19 12.85 19.45 18.29
CA GLY A 19 14.23 19.16 18.71
C GLY A 19 14.41 18.06 19.76
N SER A 20 13.36 17.31 20.13
CA SER A 20 13.50 16.16 21.02
C SER A 20 13.15 14.85 20.30
N GLU A 21 13.99 13.83 20.41
CA GLU A 21 13.78 12.50 19.80
C GLU A 21 12.50 11.78 20.26
N ARG A 22 11.79 12.33 21.26
CA ARG A 22 10.60 11.73 21.89
C ARG A 22 9.30 12.46 21.58
N GLU A 23 9.34 13.62 20.93
CA GLU A 23 8.14 14.32 20.51
C GLU A 23 7.75 13.88 19.10
N TYR A 24 6.56 13.29 18.99
CA TYR A 24 5.93 12.97 17.70
C TYR A 24 5.43 14.23 16.97
N ALA A 25 5.68 15.42 17.50
CA ALA A 25 5.30 16.71 16.95
C ALA A 25 6.42 17.30 16.07
N GLY A 26 6.02 18.04 15.04
CA GLY A 26 6.93 18.79 14.19
C GLY A 26 6.43 20.20 13.94
N ALA A 27 7.29 21.02 13.34
CA ALA A 27 6.96 22.37 12.91
C ALA A 27 6.63 22.40 11.41
N VAL A 28 5.70 23.28 11.05
CA VAL A 28 5.32 23.58 9.68
C VAL A 28 5.54 25.07 9.45
N ASP A 29 6.40 25.42 8.51
CA ASP A 29 6.61 26.81 8.09
C ASP A 29 6.03 27.03 6.69
N GLY A 30 5.60 28.26 6.41
CA GLY A 30 5.05 28.66 5.11
C GLY A 30 3.54 28.45 4.97
N ILE A 31 2.87 27.88 5.97
CA ILE A 31 1.41 27.83 6.10
C ILE A 31 0.99 27.72 7.57
N ASP A 32 0.19 28.68 8.03
CA ASP A 32 -0.30 28.69 9.40
C ASP A 32 -1.49 27.74 9.61
N GLY A 33 -1.68 27.28 10.85
CA GLY A 33 -2.81 26.43 11.23
C GLY A 33 -2.65 24.95 10.84
N ILE A 34 -1.44 24.51 10.50
CA ILE A 34 -1.10 23.10 10.28
C ILE A 34 -0.14 22.63 11.37
N GLU A 35 -0.47 21.52 12.00
CA GLU A 35 0.39 20.81 12.94
C GLU A 35 0.94 19.53 12.28
N LEU A 36 2.24 19.29 12.44
CA LEU A 36 2.87 18.08 11.93
C LEU A 36 2.94 17.02 13.03
N VAL A 37 2.45 15.82 12.72
CA VAL A 37 2.65 14.64 13.54
C VAL A 37 3.36 13.57 12.73
N LEU A 38 4.37 12.93 13.32
CA LEU A 38 5.09 11.82 12.70
C LEU A 38 4.49 10.50 13.15
N LEU A 39 3.93 9.75 12.20
CA LEU A 39 3.35 8.43 12.41
C LEU A 39 4.07 7.40 11.55
N SER A 40 4.01 6.13 11.93
CA SER A 40 4.42 5.07 11.00
C SER A 40 3.46 5.04 9.80
N ALA A 41 3.98 4.71 8.62
CA ALA A 41 3.17 4.71 7.39
C ALA A 41 1.91 3.83 7.51
N GLY A 42 2.00 2.74 8.26
CA GLY A 42 0.89 1.82 8.51
C GLY A 42 -0.17 2.37 9.47
N GLU A 43 0.12 3.36 10.30
CA GLU A 43 -0.87 3.98 11.21
C GLU A 43 -1.71 5.04 10.50
N VAL A 44 -1.14 5.74 9.51
CA VAL A 44 -1.78 6.85 8.78
C VAL A 44 -3.20 6.52 8.30
N PRO A 45 -3.51 5.35 7.68
CA PRO A 45 -4.87 5.05 7.24
C PRO A 45 -5.89 5.06 8.38
N ARG A 46 -5.54 4.47 9.53
CA ARG A 46 -6.42 4.40 10.71
C ARG A 46 -6.61 5.78 11.33
N GLU A 47 -5.55 6.57 11.40
CA GLU A 47 -5.62 7.93 11.96
C GLU A 47 -6.46 8.87 11.08
N LEU A 48 -6.41 8.70 9.75
CA LEU A 48 -7.31 9.38 8.80
C LEU A 48 -8.77 8.94 9.00
N ASP A 49 -9.02 7.64 9.12
CA ASP A 49 -10.39 7.11 9.24
C ASP A 49 -11.06 7.49 10.58
N THR A 50 -10.29 7.49 11.67
CA THR A 50 -10.77 7.94 12.99
C THR A 50 -10.90 9.46 13.10
N GLY A 51 -10.35 10.21 12.14
CA GLY A 51 -10.38 11.67 12.12
C GLY A 51 -9.39 12.35 13.07
N ARG A 52 -8.45 11.60 13.66
CA ARG A 52 -7.37 12.13 14.51
C ARG A 52 -6.41 13.01 13.70
N ILE A 53 -6.17 12.65 12.44
CA ILE A 53 -5.51 13.51 11.47
C ILE A 53 -6.44 13.80 10.30
N GLN A 54 -6.30 14.99 9.71
CA GLN A 54 -7.12 15.42 8.57
C GLN A 54 -6.43 15.15 7.23
N LEU A 55 -5.10 15.14 7.24
CA LEU A 55 -4.21 14.90 6.12
C LEU A 55 -3.16 13.87 6.50
N GLY A 56 -2.74 13.04 5.56
CA GLY A 56 -1.72 12.03 5.81
C GLY A 56 -0.99 11.62 4.54
N VAL A 57 0.34 11.51 4.61
CA VAL A 57 1.16 10.96 3.53
C VAL A 57 1.50 9.52 3.84
N THR A 58 1.09 8.60 2.97
CA THR A 58 1.44 7.18 3.08
C THR A 58 1.36 6.51 1.70
N GLY A 59 1.78 5.25 1.62
CA GLY A 59 1.62 4.42 0.43
C GLY A 59 0.14 4.15 0.15
N SER A 60 -0.28 4.26 -1.11
CA SER A 60 -1.66 3.99 -1.50
C SER A 60 -2.08 2.53 -1.27
N ASP A 61 -1.14 1.59 -1.30
CA ASP A 61 -1.34 0.18 -0.93
C ASP A 61 -1.83 0.05 0.51
N LEU A 62 -1.21 0.77 1.45
CA LEU A 62 -1.58 0.73 2.86
C LEU A 62 -2.97 1.30 3.11
N VAL A 63 -3.33 2.40 2.43
CA VAL A 63 -4.67 2.99 2.54
C VAL A 63 -5.72 2.03 2.01
N ARG A 64 -5.49 1.51 0.80
CA ARG A 64 -6.45 0.59 0.19
C ARG A 64 -6.57 -0.64 1.06
N GLU A 65 -5.48 -1.32 1.39
CA GLU A 65 -5.50 -2.53 2.22
C GLU A 65 -6.23 -2.35 3.55
N LYS A 66 -5.89 -1.31 4.32
CA LYS A 66 -6.39 -1.17 5.70
C LYS A 66 -7.80 -0.59 5.80
N LEU A 67 -8.25 0.18 4.81
CA LEU A 67 -9.56 0.81 4.84
C LEU A 67 -10.54 0.10 3.90
N SER A 68 -11.55 -0.54 4.47
CA SER A 68 -12.68 -1.03 3.68
C SER A 68 -13.41 0.15 3.04
N SER A 69 -13.66 0.07 1.73
CA SER A 69 -14.28 1.17 0.96
C SER A 69 -13.51 2.48 1.16
N TRP A 70 -12.18 2.39 1.02
CA TRP A 70 -11.24 3.51 1.24
C TRP A 70 -11.65 4.78 0.51
N ASP A 71 -12.21 4.64 -0.70
CA ASP A 71 -12.69 5.71 -1.57
C ASP A 71 -13.88 6.49 -0.98
N GLN A 72 -14.61 5.89 -0.03
CA GLN A 72 -15.68 6.51 0.75
C GLN A 72 -15.20 7.10 2.07
N ARG A 73 -13.96 6.84 2.47
CA ARG A 73 -13.36 7.28 3.75
C ARG A 73 -12.32 8.38 3.58
N VAL A 74 -11.54 8.33 2.51
CA VAL A 74 -10.50 9.32 2.21
C VAL A 74 -10.59 9.79 0.75
N VAL A 75 -9.83 10.82 0.42
CA VAL A 75 -9.65 11.36 -0.92
C VAL A 75 -8.16 11.40 -1.21
N GLU A 76 -7.75 10.90 -2.37
CA GLU A 76 -6.41 11.13 -2.92
C GLU A 76 -6.31 12.60 -3.34
N VAL A 77 -5.45 13.39 -2.65
CA VAL A 77 -5.23 14.80 -2.99
C VAL A 77 -4.15 14.90 -4.05
N VAL A 78 -3.00 14.25 -3.84
CA VAL A 78 -1.90 14.28 -4.80
C VAL A 78 -1.00 13.05 -4.69
N LYS A 79 -0.70 12.48 -5.84
CA LYS A 79 0.33 11.46 -6.02
C LYS A 79 1.69 12.13 -6.08
N MET A 80 2.62 11.73 -5.21
CA MET A 80 3.85 12.50 -4.98
C MET A 80 4.99 12.14 -5.93
N GLY A 81 4.86 11.06 -6.72
CA GLY A 81 5.84 10.67 -7.73
C GLY A 81 7.08 9.95 -7.17
N PHE A 82 7.04 9.47 -5.93
CA PHE A 82 8.12 8.68 -5.33
C PHE A 82 7.58 7.57 -4.42
N GLY A 83 8.49 6.67 -4.00
CA GLY A 83 8.12 5.54 -3.15
C GLY A 83 7.28 4.50 -3.89
N GLY A 84 7.58 4.30 -5.18
CA GLY A 84 6.88 3.34 -6.03
C GLY A 84 7.08 1.89 -5.58
N ALA A 85 5.99 1.15 -5.45
CA ALA A 85 6.01 -0.27 -5.16
C ALA A 85 4.72 -0.92 -5.71
N ASP A 86 4.87 -1.89 -6.59
CA ASP A 86 3.76 -2.59 -7.20
C ASP A 86 3.43 -3.82 -6.35
N LEU A 87 2.18 -3.93 -5.92
CA LEU A 87 1.66 -5.17 -5.32
C LEU A 87 1.36 -6.15 -6.46
N VAL A 88 2.02 -7.31 -6.45
CA VAL A 88 1.96 -8.29 -7.54
C VAL A 88 1.72 -9.71 -7.03
N ILE A 89 1.16 -10.57 -7.88
CA ILE A 89 1.16 -12.02 -7.71
C ILE A 89 2.43 -12.59 -8.33
N ALA A 90 3.16 -13.42 -7.57
CA ALA A 90 4.34 -14.13 -8.05
C ALA A 90 4.29 -15.62 -7.69
N VAL A 91 4.74 -16.44 -8.63
CA VAL A 91 4.76 -17.91 -8.56
C VAL A 91 6.18 -18.44 -8.73
N PRO A 92 6.47 -19.70 -8.37
CA PRO A 92 7.77 -20.31 -8.63
C PRO A 92 8.16 -20.21 -10.11
N GLN A 93 9.39 -19.79 -10.39
CA GLN A 93 9.93 -19.71 -11.75
C GLN A 93 9.98 -21.09 -12.42
N ALA A 94 10.03 -22.17 -11.62
CA ALA A 94 9.93 -23.54 -12.09
C ALA A 94 8.55 -23.91 -12.68
N TRP A 95 7.51 -23.11 -12.45
CA TRP A 95 6.20 -23.30 -13.07
C TRP A 95 6.23 -22.68 -14.47
N ILE A 96 6.90 -23.38 -15.40
CA ILE A 96 7.25 -22.86 -16.73
C ILE A 96 6.00 -22.40 -17.49
N ASP A 97 4.91 -23.17 -17.43
CA ASP A 97 3.67 -22.94 -18.19
C ASP A 97 2.63 -22.10 -17.42
N VAL A 98 3.03 -21.37 -16.38
CA VAL A 98 2.14 -20.52 -15.58
C VAL A 98 2.55 -19.06 -15.71
N ASP A 99 1.92 -18.32 -16.61
CA ASP A 99 2.27 -16.92 -16.88
C ASP A 99 1.10 -15.95 -16.64
N SER A 100 -0.11 -16.46 -16.43
CA SER A 100 -1.33 -15.68 -16.20
C SER A 100 -2.12 -16.10 -14.96
N LEU A 101 -3.12 -15.32 -14.58
CA LEU A 101 -4.08 -15.68 -13.53
C LEU A 101 -4.96 -16.86 -13.92
N ASP A 102 -5.27 -17.01 -15.22
CA ASP A 102 -6.01 -18.17 -15.73
C ASP A 102 -5.19 -19.46 -15.55
N ASP A 103 -3.89 -19.41 -15.83
CA ASP A 103 -2.99 -20.54 -15.57
C ASP A 103 -2.90 -20.85 -14.06
N LEU A 104 -2.84 -19.81 -13.24
CA LEU A 104 -2.82 -19.96 -11.78
C LEU A 104 -4.10 -20.61 -11.25
N ASP A 105 -5.28 -20.28 -11.79
CA ASP A 105 -6.55 -20.91 -11.40
C ASP A 105 -6.56 -22.40 -11.75
N ALA A 106 -6.12 -22.75 -12.97
CA ALA A 106 -5.99 -24.15 -13.39
C ALA A 106 -5.03 -24.93 -12.48
N VAL A 107 -3.89 -24.34 -12.13
CA VAL A 107 -2.93 -24.95 -11.19
C VAL A 107 -3.50 -25.06 -9.79
N ALA A 108 -4.23 -24.06 -9.30
CA ALA A 108 -4.84 -24.08 -7.97
C ALA A 108 -5.90 -25.19 -7.84
N ALA A 109 -6.74 -25.36 -8.87
CA ALA A 109 -7.71 -26.44 -8.94
C ALA A 109 -7.04 -27.83 -8.98
N ALA A 110 -6.02 -28.00 -9.84
CA ALA A 110 -5.26 -29.24 -9.94
C ALA A 110 -4.52 -29.57 -8.62
N PHE A 111 -3.90 -28.56 -8.00
CA PHE A 111 -3.23 -28.68 -6.70
C PHE A 111 -4.22 -29.18 -5.64
N ARG A 112 -5.42 -28.58 -5.56
CA ARG A 112 -6.43 -29.00 -4.60
C ARG A 112 -6.91 -30.43 -4.82
N ALA A 113 -7.11 -30.83 -6.07
CA ALA A 113 -7.50 -32.20 -6.42
C ALA A 113 -6.44 -33.23 -6.02
N HIS A 114 -5.15 -32.88 -6.15
CA HIS A 114 -4.04 -33.76 -5.82
C HIS A 114 -3.72 -33.81 -4.31
N HIS A 115 -3.72 -32.66 -3.64
CA HIS A 115 -3.25 -32.53 -2.26
C HIS A 115 -4.36 -32.51 -1.21
N GLY A 116 -5.61 -32.29 -1.61
CA GLY A 116 -6.77 -32.26 -0.70
C GLY A 116 -6.96 -30.94 0.07
N PHE A 117 -6.13 -29.93 -0.15
CA PHE A 117 -6.25 -28.58 0.41
C PHE A 117 -5.97 -27.51 -0.66
N ARG A 118 -6.37 -26.27 -0.41
CA ARG A 118 -6.23 -25.17 -1.39
C ARG A 118 -4.78 -24.70 -1.50
N LEU A 119 -4.39 -24.28 -2.70
CA LEU A 119 -3.09 -23.63 -2.95
C LEU A 119 -2.97 -22.39 -2.08
N ARG A 120 -1.86 -22.26 -1.34
CA ARG A 120 -1.66 -21.15 -0.41
C ARG A 120 -0.90 -20.01 -1.09
N ILE A 121 -1.40 -18.79 -0.91
CA ILE A 121 -0.76 -17.56 -1.34
C ILE A 121 -0.42 -16.75 -0.10
N ALA A 122 0.88 -16.54 0.16
CA ALA A 122 1.30 -15.75 1.29
C ALA A 122 1.26 -14.25 0.98
N THR A 123 0.67 -13.46 1.88
CA THR A 123 0.58 -12.01 1.71
C THR A 123 0.35 -11.28 3.02
N LYS A 124 0.63 -9.98 3.06
CA LYS A 124 0.14 -9.05 4.09
C LYS A 124 -1.06 -8.22 3.59
N TYR A 125 -1.43 -8.39 2.33
CA TYR A 125 -2.43 -7.59 1.61
C TYR A 125 -3.70 -8.42 1.37
N HIS A 126 -4.24 -9.00 2.43
CA HIS A 126 -5.33 -9.97 2.36
C HIS A 126 -6.57 -9.43 1.64
N ARG A 127 -6.90 -8.15 1.83
CA ARG A 127 -8.11 -7.55 1.25
C ARG A 127 -7.89 -7.27 -0.24
N LEU A 128 -6.80 -6.59 -0.59
CA LEU A 128 -6.47 -6.27 -1.99
C LEU A 128 -6.34 -7.54 -2.85
N VAL A 129 -5.61 -8.54 -2.35
CA VAL A 129 -5.42 -9.80 -3.08
C VAL A 129 -6.75 -10.53 -3.24
N ARG A 130 -7.58 -10.57 -2.19
CA ARG A 130 -8.89 -11.23 -2.30
C ARG A 130 -9.83 -10.54 -3.30
N GLU A 131 -9.86 -9.22 -3.30
CA GLU A 131 -10.67 -8.45 -4.27
C GLU A 131 -10.20 -8.72 -5.69
N PHE A 132 -8.89 -8.64 -5.92
CA PHE A 132 -8.26 -8.87 -7.22
C PHE A 132 -8.50 -10.28 -7.77
N MET A 133 -8.26 -11.32 -6.97
CA MET A 133 -8.46 -12.72 -7.39
C MET A 133 -9.94 -13.00 -7.72
N ARG A 134 -10.86 -12.43 -6.93
CA ARG A 134 -12.31 -12.53 -7.19
C ARG A 134 -12.70 -11.86 -8.51
N GLU A 135 -12.15 -10.69 -8.81
CA GLU A 135 -12.42 -9.97 -10.06
C GLU A 135 -11.93 -10.74 -11.29
N HIS A 136 -10.88 -11.54 -11.15
CA HIS A 136 -10.33 -12.40 -12.21
C HIS A 136 -10.83 -13.85 -12.16
N GLY A 137 -11.82 -14.16 -11.31
CA GLY A 137 -12.45 -15.49 -11.27
C GLY A 137 -11.63 -16.61 -10.61
N VAL A 138 -10.47 -16.32 -10.03
CA VAL A 138 -9.63 -17.32 -9.36
C VAL A 138 -10.22 -17.67 -8.00
N ALA A 139 -10.49 -18.94 -7.72
CA ALA A 139 -11.28 -19.33 -6.53
C ALA A 139 -10.63 -20.39 -5.61
N ASP A 140 -9.78 -21.27 -6.15
CA ASP A 140 -9.26 -22.45 -5.43
C ASP A 140 -7.96 -22.19 -4.63
N TYR A 141 -7.87 -21.00 -4.02
CA TYR A 141 -6.72 -20.58 -3.22
C TYR A 141 -7.07 -20.29 -1.75
N GLN A 142 -6.04 -20.22 -0.90
CA GLN A 142 -6.10 -19.80 0.49
C GLN A 142 -5.05 -18.71 0.74
N LEU A 143 -5.45 -17.58 1.33
CA LEU A 143 -4.49 -16.58 1.79
C LEU A 143 -3.93 -16.99 3.15
N VAL A 144 -2.61 -16.86 3.31
CA VAL A 144 -1.91 -17.06 4.57
C VAL A 144 -1.05 -15.83 4.89
N ASP A 145 -0.92 -15.49 6.18
CA ASP A 145 -0.15 -14.32 6.58
C ASP A 145 1.34 -14.51 6.27
N SER A 146 1.92 -13.57 5.52
CA SER A 146 3.38 -13.50 5.36
C SER A 146 4.03 -12.94 6.63
N GLN A 147 4.90 -13.73 7.26
CA GLN A 147 5.63 -13.35 8.49
C GLN A 147 6.80 -12.37 8.24
N GLY A 148 6.93 -11.84 7.01
CA GLY A 148 8.08 -11.03 6.60
C GLY A 148 9.22 -11.92 6.10
N ALA A 149 9.94 -11.43 5.08
CA ALA A 149 10.81 -12.21 4.20
C ALA A 149 10.04 -13.28 3.39
N THR A 150 9.40 -12.81 2.32
CA THR A 150 8.75 -13.60 1.25
C THR A 150 9.64 -14.73 0.70
N GLU A 151 10.95 -14.56 0.88
CA GLU A 151 12.06 -15.50 0.61
C GLU A 151 11.96 -16.83 1.37
N GLY A 152 11.58 -16.78 2.65
CA GLY A 152 11.46 -17.95 3.50
C GLY A 152 10.15 -18.70 3.28
N THR A 153 9.11 -18.02 2.77
CA THR A 153 7.77 -18.61 2.68
C THR A 153 7.73 -19.81 1.74
N ILE A 154 8.30 -19.66 0.55
CA ILE A 154 8.33 -20.72 -0.47
C ILE A 154 9.36 -21.78 -0.10
N ARG A 155 10.56 -21.38 0.34
CA ARG A 155 11.63 -22.32 0.75
C ARG A 155 11.23 -23.21 1.93
N ASN A 156 10.42 -22.69 2.86
CA ASN A 156 9.94 -23.43 4.02
C ASN A 156 8.56 -24.08 3.77
N GLU A 157 8.09 -24.12 2.51
CA GLU A 157 6.81 -24.76 2.12
C GLU A 157 5.59 -24.26 2.91
N THR A 158 5.64 -23.00 3.35
CA THR A 158 4.53 -22.36 4.07
C THR A 158 3.46 -21.79 3.12
N ALA A 159 3.83 -21.58 1.86
CA ALA A 159 2.92 -21.27 0.76
C ALA A 159 3.51 -21.69 -0.60
N GLU A 160 2.67 -21.78 -1.62
CA GLU A 160 3.05 -22.16 -2.99
C GLU A 160 3.27 -20.94 -3.89
N ALA A 161 2.59 -19.83 -3.60
CA ALA A 161 2.75 -18.56 -4.30
C ALA A 161 2.75 -17.39 -3.30
N VAL A 162 3.08 -16.20 -3.78
CA VAL A 162 3.13 -14.99 -2.94
C VAL A 162 2.41 -13.84 -3.61
N ALA A 163 1.82 -12.97 -2.81
CA ALA A 163 1.37 -11.66 -3.23
C ALA A 163 2.05 -10.60 -2.38
N ASP A 164 2.99 -9.86 -2.97
CA ASP A 164 3.87 -8.96 -2.24
C ASP A 164 4.21 -7.71 -3.07
N ILE A 165 4.69 -6.68 -2.39
CA ILE A 165 5.14 -5.46 -3.04
C ILE A 165 6.55 -5.59 -3.59
N THR A 166 6.80 -4.99 -4.75
CA THR A 166 8.13 -4.93 -5.34
C THR A 166 8.35 -3.63 -6.11
N SER A 167 9.58 -3.12 -6.13
CA SER A 167 9.94 -1.96 -6.96
C SER A 167 10.52 -2.36 -8.32
N THR A 168 11.35 -3.41 -8.37
CA THR A 168 12.05 -3.88 -9.59
C THR A 168 11.80 -5.35 -9.91
N GLY A 169 11.18 -6.10 -8.99
CA GLY A 169 11.06 -7.56 -9.08
C GLY A 169 12.34 -8.33 -8.75
N GLU A 170 13.46 -7.66 -8.47
CA GLU A 170 14.76 -8.33 -8.25
C GLU A 170 14.75 -9.25 -7.04
N THR A 171 14.15 -8.85 -5.92
CA THR A 171 14.02 -9.69 -4.73
C THR A 171 13.20 -10.95 -5.01
N LEU A 172 12.10 -10.85 -5.76
CA LEU A 172 11.30 -12.01 -6.15
C LEU A 172 12.13 -12.97 -7.03
N ARG A 173 12.83 -12.45 -8.03
CA ARG A 173 13.67 -13.22 -8.94
C ARG A 173 14.84 -13.91 -8.21
N ALA A 174 15.51 -13.20 -7.30
CA ALA A 174 16.60 -13.75 -6.49
C ALA A 174 16.14 -14.95 -5.63
N ASN A 175 14.83 -15.05 -5.37
CA ASN A 175 14.20 -16.13 -4.63
C ASN A 175 13.49 -17.14 -5.53
N GLY A 176 13.78 -17.15 -6.83
CA GLY A 176 13.24 -18.11 -7.78
C GLY A 176 11.76 -17.92 -8.06
N LEU A 177 11.26 -16.68 -7.97
CA LEU A 177 9.87 -16.32 -8.29
C LEU A 177 9.80 -15.51 -9.58
N LYS A 178 8.72 -15.72 -10.33
CA LYS A 178 8.33 -14.89 -11.48
C LYS A 178 6.98 -14.24 -11.21
N ILE A 179 6.84 -12.99 -11.66
CA ILE A 179 5.59 -12.23 -11.59
C ILE A 179 4.70 -12.69 -12.74
N LEU A 180 3.41 -12.92 -12.49
CA LEU A 180 2.45 -13.23 -13.55
C LEU A 180 2.22 -11.99 -14.43
N GLY A 181 2.07 -12.17 -15.74
CA GLY A 181 1.97 -11.08 -16.71
C GLY A 181 0.77 -10.15 -16.48
N ASP A 182 -0.34 -10.71 -16.01
CA ASP A 182 -1.55 -10.02 -15.60
C ASP A 182 -1.70 -9.95 -14.06
N GLY A 183 -0.65 -10.33 -13.31
CA GLY A 183 -0.66 -10.39 -11.84
C GLY A 183 -0.42 -9.07 -11.11
N MET A 184 -0.48 -7.92 -11.80
CA MET A 184 -0.30 -6.61 -11.15
C MET A 184 -1.59 -6.16 -10.47
N ILE A 185 -1.60 -6.21 -9.14
CA ILE A 185 -2.78 -5.89 -8.31
C ILE A 185 -2.96 -4.38 -8.16
N HIS A 186 -1.88 -3.68 -7.79
CA HIS A 186 -1.95 -2.24 -7.52
C HIS A 186 -0.57 -1.59 -7.63
N ALA A 187 -0.46 -0.56 -8.48
CA ALA A 187 0.72 0.27 -8.58
C ALA A 187 0.72 1.34 -7.49
N SER A 188 1.48 1.10 -6.40
CA SER A 188 1.50 2.01 -5.26
C SER A 188 2.56 3.10 -5.37
N GLN A 189 2.27 4.25 -4.77
CA GLN A 189 3.26 5.30 -4.52
C GLN A 189 2.88 6.11 -3.28
N ALA A 190 3.83 6.92 -2.78
CA ALA A 190 3.54 7.91 -1.75
C ALA A 190 2.48 8.89 -2.25
N THR A 191 1.41 9.04 -1.48
CA THR A 191 0.24 9.84 -1.83
C THR A 191 -0.20 10.63 -0.61
N LEU A 192 -0.53 11.91 -0.82
CA LEU A 192 -1.21 12.72 0.18
C LEU A 192 -2.69 12.41 0.14
N PHE A 193 -3.22 11.92 1.24
CA PHE A 193 -4.63 11.65 1.45
C PHE A 193 -5.25 12.70 2.37
N ARG A 194 -6.53 12.95 2.15
CA ARG A 194 -7.38 13.73 3.06
C ARG A 194 -8.53 12.87 3.56
N ALA A 195 -8.80 12.91 4.86
CA ALA A 195 -10.01 12.28 5.42
C ALA A 195 -11.27 12.92 4.81
N ARG A 196 -12.31 12.12 4.53
CA ARG A 196 -13.57 12.68 4.03
C ARG A 196 -14.30 13.45 5.12
N ARG A 197 -14.88 14.57 4.68
CA ARG A 197 -15.46 15.64 5.51
C ARG A 197 -16.53 15.09 6.43
N ARG A 198 -16.24 15.02 7.74
CA ARG A 198 -17.30 14.91 8.75
C ARG A 198 -17.44 16.16 9.60
N ASN A 199 -16.35 16.81 10.03
CA ASN A 199 -16.44 17.93 11.00
C ASN A 199 -15.40 19.07 10.82
N TRP A 200 -14.98 19.41 9.59
CA TRP A 200 -14.01 20.51 9.42
C TRP A 200 -14.63 21.89 9.69
N THR A 201 -13.96 22.68 10.52
CA THR A 201 -14.28 24.10 10.76
C THR A 201 -14.03 24.94 9.51
N GLN A 202 -14.57 26.15 9.46
CA GLN A 202 -14.33 27.06 8.33
C GLN A 202 -12.83 27.40 8.22
N ALA A 203 -12.17 27.69 9.33
CA ALA A 203 -10.73 27.95 9.35
C ALA A 203 -9.91 26.80 8.76
N GLN A 204 -10.22 25.54 9.12
CA GLN A 204 -9.54 24.36 8.55
C GLN A 204 -9.76 24.24 7.03
N ARG A 205 -10.94 24.61 6.53
CA ARG A 205 -11.23 24.62 5.09
C ARG A 205 -10.42 25.68 4.37
N ASP A 206 -10.31 26.87 4.95
CA ASP A 206 -9.55 27.97 4.38
C ASP A 206 -8.04 27.65 4.36
N THR A 207 -7.51 27.10 5.45
CA THR A 207 -6.14 26.59 5.53
C THR A 207 -5.88 25.51 4.49
N PHE A 208 -6.78 24.53 4.34
CA PHE A 208 -6.60 23.49 3.34
C PHE A 208 -6.66 24.02 1.90
N LYS A 209 -7.53 24.99 1.61
CA LYS A 209 -7.57 25.63 0.28
C LYS A 209 -6.28 26.39 -0.02
N ALA A 210 -5.70 27.05 0.99
CA ALA A 210 -4.39 27.68 0.88
C ALA A 210 -3.28 26.64 0.64
N LEU A 211 -3.37 25.47 1.29
CA LEU A 211 -2.47 24.35 1.05
C LEU A 211 -2.61 23.84 -0.39
N GLU A 212 -3.81 23.54 -0.87
CA GLU A 212 -4.09 23.08 -2.24
C GLU A 212 -3.46 24.03 -3.28
N THR A 213 -3.61 25.34 -3.06
CA THR A 213 -2.99 26.37 -3.92
C THR A 213 -1.46 26.26 -3.98
N LYS A 214 -0.79 26.03 -2.85
CA LYS A 214 0.66 25.80 -2.80
C LYS A 214 1.07 24.47 -3.43
N LEU A 215 0.24 23.44 -3.30
CA LEU A 215 0.52 22.12 -3.84
C LEU A 215 0.31 22.02 -5.35
N GLY A 216 -0.45 22.95 -5.93
CA GLY A 216 -0.83 22.97 -7.34
C GLY A 216 -1.91 21.93 -7.66
N THR A 217 -2.82 21.70 -6.72
CA THR A 217 -3.88 20.67 -6.76
C THR A 217 -5.26 21.28 -6.70
#